data_AF-A0A8C1N1G4-F1
#
_entry.id   AF-A0A8C1N1G4-F1
#
_cell.length_a   1.000
_cell.length_b   1.000
_cell.length_c   1.000
_cell.angle_alpha   90.00
_cell.angle_beta   90.00
_cell.angle_gamma   90.00
#
_symmetry.space_group_name_H-M   'P 1'
#
loop_
_entity.id
_entity.type
_entity.pdbx_description
1 polymer ?
#
loop_
_entity_poly.entity_id
_entity_poly.type
_entity_poly.pdbx_seq_one_letter_code
_entity_poly.pdbx_strand_id
1 'polypeptide(L)'
;MCIIFLKFNPRPASSNAYRLILAANRDEFYSRPSKAAEFWGSNNEILSGLDLEEGKEGGSWLGISKRGKLAALTNYLDARQNPDAQGRGSLVSNYLMDNLDSFAYLRKVSSEAHSYNGFNLLTADFRANEDTLCYYGNKGSSEPIHLKAGIYGLSNSLLETPWRKLQHGKRLFTSVVNKTLSPDGLVQELLSNVLSNDEL
;
A
#
# COMPACT_ATOMS: atom_id res chain seq x y z
N MET A 1 1.15 -4.53 -14.10
CA MET A 1 1.92 -3.78 -13.11
C MET A 1 1.03 -3.37 -11.96
N CYS A 2 1.42 -3.70 -10.71
CA CYS A 2 0.74 -3.23 -9.51
C CYS A 2 0.74 -1.70 -9.45
N ILE A 3 -0.35 -1.14 -8.93
CA ILE A 3 -0.50 0.31 -8.82
C ILE A 3 -1.37 0.66 -7.61
N ILE A 4 -1.03 1.75 -6.95
CA ILE A 4 -1.71 2.30 -5.79
C ILE A 4 -1.91 3.80 -6.02
N PHE A 5 -3.13 4.27 -5.82
CA PHE A 5 -3.45 5.68 -5.69
C PHE A 5 -3.96 5.95 -4.29
N LEU A 6 -3.52 7.04 -3.68
CA LEU A 6 -3.98 7.39 -2.34
C LEU A 6 -4.14 8.89 -2.15
N LYS A 7 -5.12 9.27 -1.33
CA LYS A 7 -5.32 10.61 -0.81
C LYS A 7 -5.19 10.55 0.70
N PHE A 8 -4.16 11.20 1.24
CA PHE A 8 -3.93 11.30 2.67
C PHE A 8 -4.31 12.68 3.18
N ASN A 9 -5.16 12.72 4.20
CA ASN A 9 -5.57 13.94 4.88
C ASN A 9 -5.63 13.68 6.40
N PRO A 10 -4.55 13.95 7.16
CA PRO A 10 -4.49 13.66 8.59
C PRO A 10 -5.45 14.52 9.44
N ARG A 11 -5.99 15.60 8.87
CA ARG A 11 -6.89 16.54 9.56
C ARG A 11 -8.05 16.93 8.62
N PRO A 12 -9.00 16.01 8.38
CA PRO A 12 -10.13 16.29 7.52
C PRO A 12 -11.00 17.41 8.09
N ALA A 13 -11.47 18.31 7.22
CA ALA A 13 -12.25 19.49 7.63
C ALA A 13 -13.69 19.17 8.08
N SER A 14 -14.16 17.95 7.83
CA SER A 14 -15.49 17.47 8.18
C SER A 14 -15.37 16.09 8.83
N SER A 15 -16.24 15.78 9.79
CA SER A 15 -16.32 14.47 10.45
C SER A 15 -16.63 13.33 9.48
N ASN A 16 -17.25 13.64 8.33
CA ASN A 16 -17.59 12.66 7.30
C ASN A 16 -16.50 12.53 6.21
N ALA A 17 -15.39 13.28 6.32
CA ALA A 17 -14.30 13.19 5.36
C ALA A 17 -13.26 12.14 5.78
N TYR A 18 -12.71 11.46 4.78
CA TYR A 18 -11.76 10.36 4.99
C TYR A 18 -10.37 10.85 5.38
N ARG A 19 -9.76 10.21 6.38
CA ARG A 19 -8.35 10.38 6.75
C ARG A 19 -7.41 9.82 5.67
N LEU A 20 -7.82 8.71 5.05
CA LEU A 20 -7.15 8.07 3.93
C LEU A 20 -8.20 7.50 2.96
N ILE A 21 -7.99 7.75 1.67
CA ILE A 21 -8.62 6.97 0.58
C ILE A 21 -7.47 6.27 -0.13
N LEU A 22 -7.55 4.95 -0.32
CA LEU A 22 -6.54 4.15 -1.02
C LEU A 22 -7.25 3.21 -2.00
N ALA A 23 -6.83 3.26 -3.26
CA ALA A 23 -7.27 2.37 -4.32
C ALA A 23 -6.04 1.65 -4.87
N ALA A 24 -6.06 0.32 -4.88
CA ALA A 24 -4.92 -0.49 -5.28
C ALA A 24 -5.36 -1.61 -6.21
N ASN A 25 -4.56 -1.83 -7.27
CA ASN A 25 -4.62 -3.02 -8.10
C ASN A 25 -3.34 -3.84 -7.92
N ARG A 26 -3.49 -5.12 -7.62
CA ARG A 26 -2.40 -6.09 -7.60
C ARG A 26 -2.44 -6.86 -8.91
N ASP A 27 -1.44 -6.63 -9.75
CA ASP A 27 -1.26 -7.42 -10.97
C ASP A 27 -0.28 -8.55 -10.70
N GLU A 28 -0.76 -9.77 -10.81
CA GLU A 28 -0.04 -11.01 -10.47
C GLU A 28 -0.57 -12.18 -11.31
N PHE A 29 0.23 -13.24 -11.43
CA PHE A 29 -0.20 -14.48 -12.07
C PHE A 29 -1.47 -15.05 -11.42
N TYR A 30 -2.49 -15.31 -12.25
CA TYR A 30 -3.73 -15.98 -11.81
C TYR A 30 -3.51 -17.34 -11.15
N SER A 31 -2.42 -18.03 -11.51
CA SER A 31 -2.05 -19.33 -10.93
C SER A 31 -1.40 -19.21 -9.55
N ARG A 32 -0.99 -18.02 -9.10
CA ARG A 32 -0.38 -17.84 -7.79
C ARG A 32 -1.48 -17.96 -6.72
N PRO A 33 -1.42 -19.00 -5.86
CA PRO A 33 -2.48 -19.23 -4.89
C PRO A 33 -2.47 -18.12 -3.84
N SER A 34 -3.65 -17.59 -3.53
CA SER A 34 -3.83 -16.58 -2.50
C SER A 34 -5.20 -16.70 -1.84
N LYS A 35 -5.27 -16.29 -0.58
CA LYS A 35 -6.51 -16.21 0.17
C LYS A 35 -7.13 -14.82 0.00
N ALA A 36 -8.44 -14.79 -0.22
CA ALA A 36 -9.21 -13.55 -0.21
C ALA A 36 -9.05 -12.80 1.13
N ALA A 37 -9.31 -11.49 1.11
CA ALA A 37 -9.17 -10.67 2.31
C ALA A 37 -10.17 -11.13 3.38
N GLU A 38 -9.64 -11.60 4.50
CA GLU A 38 -10.41 -12.04 5.66
C GLU A 38 -9.76 -11.51 6.94
N PHE A 39 -10.50 -11.58 8.05
CA PHE A 39 -9.92 -11.28 9.36
C PHE A 39 -9.09 -12.46 9.85
N TRP A 40 -7.86 -12.19 10.28
CA TRP A 40 -6.92 -13.16 10.85
C TRP A 40 -6.04 -12.51 11.95
N GLY A 41 -5.11 -13.29 12.49
CA GLY A 41 -4.23 -12.88 13.59
C GLY A 41 -4.89 -13.03 14.96
N SER A 42 -4.19 -12.58 16.00
CA SER A 42 -4.71 -12.60 17.36
C SER A 42 -6.02 -11.80 17.43
N ASN A 43 -7.07 -12.40 17.97
CA ASN A 43 -8.39 -11.78 18.10
C ASN A 43 -9.02 -11.29 16.76
N ASN A 44 -8.63 -11.87 15.61
CA ASN A 44 -9.17 -11.48 14.29
C ASN A 44 -9.02 -9.98 14.03
N GLU A 45 -7.85 -9.44 14.33
CA GLU A 45 -7.59 -8.00 14.30
C GLU A 45 -7.12 -7.46 12.94
N ILE A 46 -6.60 -8.31 12.06
CA ILE A 46 -6.02 -7.90 10.76
C ILE A 46 -6.95 -8.32 9.64
N LEU A 47 -7.37 -7.37 8.80
CA LEU A 47 -8.07 -7.61 7.55
C LEU A 47 -7.07 -7.51 6.39
N SER A 48 -6.79 -8.64 5.74
CA SER A 48 -5.86 -8.68 4.61
C SER A 48 -5.98 -9.98 3.83
N GLY A 49 -5.66 -9.95 2.54
CA GLY A 49 -5.40 -11.17 1.77
C GLY A 49 -4.05 -11.78 2.17
N LEU A 50 -3.92 -13.09 1.99
CA LEU A 50 -2.69 -13.82 2.33
C LEU A 50 -2.15 -14.56 1.11
N ASP A 51 -0.83 -14.52 0.95
CA ASP A 51 -0.13 -15.36 -0.01
C ASP A 51 -0.13 -16.81 0.49
N LEU A 52 -0.39 -17.74 -0.42
CA LEU A 52 -0.38 -19.18 -0.16
C LEU A 52 0.67 -19.91 -1.01
N GLU A 53 1.48 -19.16 -1.76
CA GLU A 53 2.59 -19.72 -2.52
C GLU A 53 3.66 -20.31 -1.59
N GLU A 54 4.20 -21.47 -1.97
CA GLU A 54 5.20 -22.19 -1.19
C GLU A 54 6.42 -21.33 -0.90
N GLY A 55 6.79 -21.22 0.38
CA GLY A 55 7.88 -20.37 0.86
C GLY A 55 7.55 -18.87 0.93
N LYS A 56 6.31 -18.46 0.65
CA LYS A 56 5.80 -17.09 0.77
C LYS A 56 4.56 -16.98 1.66
N GLU A 57 4.15 -18.09 2.27
CA GLU A 57 2.90 -18.20 3.03
C GLU A 57 2.82 -17.17 4.14
N GLY A 58 1.63 -16.62 4.33
CA GLY A 58 1.39 -15.59 5.36
C GLY A 58 1.89 -14.19 4.97
N GLY A 59 2.58 -14.05 3.83
CA GLY A 59 2.86 -12.75 3.23
C GLY A 59 1.58 -12.04 2.78
N SER A 60 1.63 -10.71 2.67
CA SER A 60 0.54 -9.88 2.18
C SER A 60 1.04 -8.74 1.30
N TRP A 61 0.13 -8.11 0.55
CA TRP A 61 0.38 -6.95 -0.30
C TRP A 61 -0.39 -5.70 0.15
N LEU A 62 -1.49 -5.86 0.88
CA LEU A 62 -2.31 -4.77 1.40
C LEU A 62 -3.12 -5.28 2.60
N GLY A 63 -3.06 -4.57 3.71
CA GLY A 63 -3.88 -4.90 4.87
C GLY A 63 -4.05 -3.75 5.84
N ILE A 64 -5.05 -3.90 6.71
CA ILE A 64 -5.35 -2.96 7.79
C ILE A 64 -5.65 -3.73 9.08
N SER A 65 -5.21 -3.19 10.21
CA SER A 65 -5.52 -3.69 11.55
C SER A 65 -6.61 -2.83 12.20
N LYS A 66 -7.45 -3.45 13.03
CA LYS A 66 -8.39 -2.75 13.93
C LYS A 66 -7.69 -1.77 14.88
N ARG A 67 -6.37 -1.88 15.06
CA ARG A 67 -5.52 -0.94 15.81
C ARG A 67 -5.19 0.35 15.05
N GLY A 68 -5.64 0.50 13.80
CA GLY A 68 -5.38 1.67 12.97
C GLY A 68 -4.09 1.60 12.16
N LYS A 69 -3.43 0.44 12.10
CA LYS A 69 -2.25 0.22 11.24
C LYS A 69 -2.65 -0.20 9.84
N LEU A 70 -2.04 0.37 8.82
CA LEU A 70 -2.22 -0.05 7.43
C LEU A 70 -0.87 -0.22 6.75
N ALA A 71 -0.70 -1.25 5.93
CA ALA A 71 0.47 -1.40 5.08
C ALA A 71 0.10 -1.82 3.67
N ALA A 72 0.85 -1.32 2.70
CA ALA A 72 0.68 -1.66 1.29
C ALA A 72 2.04 -1.77 0.59
N LEU A 73 2.18 -2.77 -0.27
CA LEU A 73 3.43 -3.09 -0.94
C LEU A 73 3.25 -3.14 -2.47
N THR A 74 4.21 -2.55 -3.19
CA THR A 74 4.40 -2.81 -4.62
C THR A 74 5.81 -3.35 -4.87
N ASN A 75 5.94 -4.30 -5.80
CA ASN A 75 7.26 -4.71 -6.28
C ASN A 75 7.91 -3.55 -7.05
N TYR A 76 9.21 -3.38 -7.00
CA TYR A 76 9.93 -2.49 -7.91
C TYR A 76 10.38 -3.28 -9.15
N LEU A 77 10.22 -2.69 -10.34
CA LEU A 77 10.61 -3.28 -11.61
C LEU A 77 12.13 -3.15 -11.79
N ASP A 78 12.85 -4.20 -11.41
CA ASP A 78 14.29 -4.33 -11.71
C ASP A 78 14.52 -5.23 -12.92
N ALA A 79 15.53 -4.89 -13.73
CA ALA A 79 16.00 -5.71 -14.84
C ALA A 79 16.66 -7.03 -14.39
N ARG A 80 17.14 -7.10 -13.15
CA ARG A 80 17.76 -8.29 -12.56
C ARG A 80 17.16 -8.55 -11.18
N GLN A 81 16.67 -9.76 -10.97
CA GLN A 81 16.15 -10.22 -9.68
C GLN A 81 17.15 -11.23 -9.08
N ASN A 82 17.38 -11.15 -7.77
CA ASN A 82 18.09 -12.16 -7.02
C ASN A 82 17.11 -13.31 -6.66
N PRO A 83 17.32 -14.55 -7.13
CA PRO A 83 16.44 -15.68 -6.82
C PRO A 83 16.46 -16.06 -5.33
N ASP A 84 17.57 -15.78 -4.64
CA ASP A 84 17.75 -16.14 -3.23
C ASP A 84 17.24 -15.04 -2.27
N ALA A 85 16.65 -13.96 -2.80
CA ALA A 85 16.12 -12.88 -1.97
C ALA A 85 14.86 -13.31 -1.21
N GLN A 86 14.69 -12.72 -0.02
CA GLN A 86 13.53 -12.98 0.81
C GLN A 86 12.22 -12.51 0.16
N GLY A 87 11.13 -13.19 0.51
CA GLY A 87 9.78 -12.74 0.15
C GLY A 87 9.47 -11.40 0.81
N ARG A 88 8.89 -10.47 0.05
CA ARG A 88 8.59 -9.12 0.55
C ARG A 88 7.22 -9.04 1.24
N GLY A 89 6.34 -10.00 0.98
CA GLY A 89 4.98 -9.97 1.52
C GLY A 89 4.92 -10.01 3.05
N SER A 90 5.91 -10.63 3.69
CA SER A 90 6.02 -10.65 5.16
C SER A 90 6.20 -9.25 5.75
N LEU A 91 6.77 -8.28 5.02
CA LEU A 91 6.92 -6.90 5.49
C LEU A 91 5.57 -6.25 5.81
N VAL A 92 4.53 -6.57 5.04
CA VAL A 92 3.16 -6.07 5.28
C VAL A 92 2.59 -6.73 6.54
N SER A 93 2.56 -8.07 6.57
CA SER A 93 2.00 -8.83 7.68
C SER A 93 2.70 -8.54 9.01
N ASN A 94 4.04 -8.44 8.99
CA ASN A 94 4.85 -8.13 10.16
C ASN A 94 4.49 -6.75 10.72
N TYR A 95 4.39 -5.70 9.89
CA TYR A 95 3.98 -4.37 10.38
C TYR A 95 2.61 -4.37 11.05
N LEU A 96 1.65 -5.09 10.46
CA LEU A 96 0.27 -5.16 10.97
C LEU A 96 0.18 -5.89 12.32
N MET A 97 1.10 -6.81 12.60
CA MET A 97 1.22 -7.52 13.89
C MET A 97 2.11 -6.79 14.90
N ASP A 98 3.11 -6.04 14.45
CA ASP A 98 4.08 -5.33 15.30
C ASP A 98 3.45 -4.16 16.08
N ASN A 99 4.11 -3.71 17.14
CA ASN A 99 3.75 -2.56 17.97
C ASN A 99 4.57 -1.29 17.64
N LEU A 100 5.62 -1.38 16.81
CA LEU A 100 6.38 -0.24 16.32
C LEU A 100 5.50 0.77 15.56
N ASP A 101 5.78 2.06 15.66
CA ASP A 101 5.13 3.05 14.79
C ASP A 101 5.60 2.90 13.32
N SER A 102 4.86 3.55 12.40
CA SER A 102 5.14 3.53 10.95
C SER A 102 6.61 3.80 10.61
N PHE A 103 7.19 4.86 11.15
CA PHE A 103 8.51 5.32 10.77
C PHE A 103 9.61 4.44 11.36
N ALA A 104 9.48 4.06 12.63
CA ALA A 104 10.38 3.13 13.30
C ALA A 104 10.40 1.77 12.61
N TYR A 105 9.25 1.25 12.20
CA TYR A 105 9.16 0.01 11.44
C TYR A 105 9.88 0.11 10.09
N LEU A 106 9.64 1.18 9.31
CA LEU A 106 10.31 1.36 8.03
C LEU A 106 11.83 1.54 8.18
N ARG A 107 12.31 2.18 9.25
CA ARG A 107 13.75 2.27 9.55
C ARG A 107 14.38 0.92 9.87
N LYS A 108 13.65 0.05 10.58
CA LYS A 108 14.09 -1.34 10.77
C LYS A 108 14.20 -2.05 9.41
N VAL A 109 13.16 -1.95 8.57
CA VAL A 109 13.15 -2.54 7.23
C VAL A 109 14.27 -2.00 6.36
N SER A 110 14.59 -0.70 6.43
CA SER A 110 15.66 -0.12 5.62
C SER A 110 17.05 -0.66 5.98
N SER A 111 17.29 -0.99 7.25
CA SER A 111 18.54 -1.62 7.69
C SER A 111 18.73 -3.05 7.13
N GLU A 112 17.64 -3.73 6.81
CA GLU A 112 17.62 -5.10 6.28
C GLU A 112 17.35 -5.14 4.75
N ALA A 113 17.27 -3.98 4.10
CA ALA A 113 16.78 -3.83 2.72
C ALA A 113 17.56 -4.64 1.67
N HIS A 114 18.83 -4.95 1.95
CA HIS A 114 19.72 -5.76 1.11
C HIS A 114 19.27 -7.22 0.98
N SER A 115 18.42 -7.70 1.89
CA SER A 115 17.88 -9.07 1.88
C SER A 115 16.74 -9.28 0.88
N TYR A 116 16.25 -8.20 0.25
CA TYR A 116 15.06 -8.21 -0.60
C TYR A 116 15.36 -7.71 -2.01
N ASN A 117 14.66 -8.27 -3.00
CA ASN A 117 14.55 -7.65 -4.33
C ASN A 117 13.85 -6.29 -4.24
N GLY A 118 13.90 -5.49 -5.30
CA GLY A 118 13.31 -4.16 -5.32
C GLY A 118 11.84 -4.13 -4.86
N PHE A 119 11.50 -3.18 -3.99
CA PHE A 119 10.15 -2.99 -3.46
C PHE A 119 9.89 -1.56 -3.02
N ASN A 120 8.60 -1.26 -2.85
CA ASN A 120 8.10 -0.09 -2.17
C ASN A 120 7.15 -0.53 -1.06
N LEU A 121 7.22 0.13 0.09
CA LEU A 121 6.39 -0.14 1.25
C LEU A 121 5.80 1.18 1.78
N LEU A 122 4.48 1.22 1.86
CA LEU A 122 3.72 2.25 2.56
C LEU A 122 3.28 1.69 3.90
N THR A 123 3.43 2.48 4.96
CA THR A 123 2.89 2.19 6.30
C THR A 123 2.14 3.40 6.81
N ALA A 124 0.95 3.18 7.36
CA ALA A 124 0.21 4.21 8.08
C ALA A 124 -0.13 3.74 9.49
N ASP A 125 -0.26 4.69 10.39
CA ASP A 125 -0.70 4.49 11.76
C ASP A 125 -1.68 5.60 12.11
N PHE A 126 -2.95 5.22 12.29
CA PHE A 126 -4.07 6.12 12.57
C PHE A 126 -4.39 6.09 14.06
N ARG A 127 -3.86 7.05 14.81
CA ARG A 127 -4.04 7.14 16.27
C ARG A 127 -5.00 8.27 16.63
N ALA A 128 -5.38 8.36 17.91
CA ALA A 128 -6.24 9.42 18.41
C ALA A 128 -5.61 10.82 18.27
N ASN A 129 -4.27 10.91 18.38
CA ASN A 129 -3.57 12.19 18.48
C ASN A 129 -2.81 12.57 17.20
N GLU A 130 -2.40 11.60 16.39
CA GLU A 130 -1.61 11.83 15.19
C GLU A 130 -1.82 10.72 14.17
N ASP A 131 -1.98 11.13 12.91
CA ASP A 131 -1.94 10.23 11.76
C ASP A 131 -0.59 10.32 11.09
N THR A 132 0.02 9.18 10.89
CA THR A 132 1.25 9.08 10.11
C THR A 132 1.02 8.25 8.87
N LEU A 133 1.62 8.68 7.76
CA LEU A 133 1.79 7.90 6.56
C LEU A 133 3.25 8.03 6.17
N CYS A 134 3.94 6.89 6.05
CA CYS A 134 5.34 6.82 5.71
C CYS A 134 5.55 5.97 4.47
N TYR A 135 6.64 6.25 3.76
CA TYR A 135 7.04 5.55 2.56
C TYR A 135 8.52 5.17 2.63
N TYR A 136 8.83 3.97 2.15
CA TYR A 136 10.18 3.51 1.88
C TYR A 136 10.22 2.73 0.56
N GLY A 137 11.25 2.97 -0.25
CA GLY A 137 11.55 2.14 -1.42
C GLY A 137 13.04 1.82 -1.44
N ASN A 138 13.40 0.54 -1.44
CA ASN A 138 14.79 0.10 -1.25
C ASN A 138 15.72 0.36 -2.46
N LYS A 139 15.19 0.93 -3.54
CA LYS A 139 15.95 1.44 -4.70
C LYS A 139 16.09 2.96 -4.71
N GLY A 140 15.55 3.64 -3.71
CA GLY A 140 15.62 5.09 -3.54
C GLY A 140 16.62 5.47 -2.45
N SER A 141 16.23 6.49 -1.66
CA SER A 141 17.00 6.93 -0.49
C SER A 141 17.14 5.83 0.57
N SER A 142 18.22 5.88 1.35
CA SER A 142 18.48 4.92 2.43
C SER A 142 17.50 5.04 3.59
N GLU A 143 16.93 6.23 3.81
CA GLU A 143 15.99 6.49 4.90
C GLU A 143 14.54 6.57 4.40
N PRO A 144 13.57 6.11 5.20
CA PRO A 144 12.16 6.33 4.94
C PRO A 144 11.77 7.82 5.07
N ILE A 145 10.61 8.17 4.53
CA ILE A 145 10.07 9.54 4.60
C ILE A 145 8.65 9.56 5.16
N HIS A 146 8.30 10.68 5.80
CA HIS A 146 6.91 11.00 6.12
C HIS A 146 6.23 11.63 4.90
N LEU A 147 5.08 11.11 4.52
CA LEU A 147 4.24 11.72 3.50
C LEU A 147 3.37 12.80 4.13
N LYS A 148 3.34 13.96 3.47
CA LYS A 148 2.48 15.08 3.85
C LYS A 148 1.05 14.83 3.36
N ALA A 149 0.11 15.67 3.81
CA ALA A 149 -1.23 15.68 3.24
C ALA A 149 -1.15 15.89 1.71
N GLY A 150 -1.85 15.08 0.94
CA GLY A 150 -1.76 15.11 -0.51
C GLY A 150 -2.30 13.88 -1.21
N ILE A 151 -2.18 13.89 -2.54
CA ILE A 151 -2.54 12.77 -3.42
C ILE A 151 -1.26 12.19 -4.02
N TYR A 152 -1.10 10.88 -3.92
CA TYR A 152 0.07 10.15 -4.39
C TYR A 152 -0.33 8.98 -5.29
N GLY A 153 0.58 8.61 -6.18
CA GLY A 153 0.58 7.42 -6.99
C GLY A 153 1.88 6.64 -6.75
N LEU A 154 1.74 5.33 -6.63
CA LEU A 154 2.83 4.38 -6.50
C LEU A 154 2.60 3.21 -7.46
N SER A 155 3.61 2.79 -8.21
CA SER A 155 3.52 1.63 -9.09
C SER A 155 4.76 0.74 -8.91
N ASN A 156 5.25 0.10 -9.97
CA ASN A 156 6.47 -0.70 -9.92
C ASN A 156 7.77 0.11 -10.06
N SER A 157 7.77 1.35 -9.58
CA SER A 157 8.95 2.22 -9.51
C SER A 157 8.89 3.05 -8.22
N LEU A 158 9.81 4.00 -8.01
CA LEU A 158 9.77 4.86 -6.83
C LEU A 158 8.48 5.69 -6.81
N LEU A 159 8.07 6.11 -5.61
CA LEU A 159 6.91 6.98 -5.40
C LEU A 159 6.89 8.16 -6.37
N GLU A 160 5.74 8.43 -6.97
CA GLU A 160 5.53 9.54 -7.91
C GLU A 160 6.37 9.51 -9.20
N THR A 161 7.06 8.41 -9.51
CA THR A 161 7.77 8.28 -10.81
C THR A 161 6.78 8.47 -11.97
N PRO A 162 7.03 9.37 -12.94
CA PRO A 162 6.02 9.87 -13.87
C PRO A 162 5.75 8.93 -15.06
N TRP A 163 5.41 7.68 -14.80
CA TRP A 163 4.93 6.75 -15.81
C TRP A 163 3.60 7.24 -16.38
N ARG A 164 3.41 7.14 -17.71
CA ARG A 164 2.18 7.56 -18.40
C ARG A 164 0.93 6.97 -17.73
N LYS A 165 0.96 5.67 -17.44
CA LYS A 165 -0.10 4.94 -16.72
C LYS A 165 -0.40 5.55 -15.34
N LEU A 166 0.66 5.82 -14.56
CA LEU A 166 0.52 6.38 -13.21
C LEU A 166 -0.09 7.78 -13.26
N GLN A 167 0.42 8.65 -14.13
CA GLN A 167 -0.08 10.02 -14.27
C GLN A 167 -1.55 10.03 -14.71
N HIS A 168 -1.92 9.17 -15.65
CA HIS A 168 -3.30 9.04 -16.09
C HIS A 168 -4.24 8.59 -14.99
N GLY A 169 -3.97 7.45 -14.35
CA GLY A 169 -4.80 6.95 -13.26
C GLY A 169 -4.85 7.90 -12.06
N LYS A 170 -3.75 8.61 -11.76
CA LYS A 170 -3.72 9.62 -10.71
C LYS A 170 -4.64 10.81 -11.02
N ARG A 171 -4.76 11.23 -12.28
CA ARG A 171 -5.74 12.27 -12.69
C ARG A 171 -7.18 11.78 -12.49
N LEU A 172 -7.50 10.54 -12.89
CA LEU A 172 -8.82 9.95 -12.68
C LEU A 172 -9.15 9.82 -11.20
N PHE A 173 -8.22 9.29 -10.41
CA PHE A 173 -8.33 9.20 -8.95
C PHE A 173 -8.58 10.57 -8.33
N THR A 174 -7.78 11.58 -8.69
CA THR A 174 -7.92 12.95 -8.19
C THR A 174 -9.29 13.55 -8.51
N SER A 175 -9.81 13.30 -9.71
CA SER A 175 -11.16 13.72 -10.10
C SER A 175 -12.22 13.07 -9.21
N VAL A 176 -12.16 11.76 -9.00
CA VAL A 176 -13.12 11.00 -8.18
C VAL A 176 -13.10 11.45 -6.72
N VAL A 177 -11.93 11.53 -6.08
CA VAL A 177 -11.81 11.84 -4.63
C VAL A 177 -12.10 13.29 -4.26
N ASN A 178 -12.35 14.16 -5.24
CA ASN A 178 -12.78 15.53 -5.04
C ASN A 178 -14.28 15.74 -5.30
N LYS A 179 -14.99 14.71 -5.79
CA LYS A 179 -16.46 14.71 -5.88
C LYS A 179 -17.06 14.51 -4.48
N THR A 180 -18.27 15.03 -4.28
CA THR A 180 -19.09 14.68 -3.12
C THR A 180 -19.89 13.43 -3.46
N LEU A 181 -19.48 12.29 -2.90
CA LEU A 181 -20.07 10.98 -3.15
C LEU A 181 -20.46 10.31 -1.83
N SER A 182 -21.46 9.43 -1.87
CA SER A 182 -21.67 8.46 -0.79
C SER A 182 -20.47 7.49 -0.71
N PRO A 183 -20.27 6.79 0.43
CA PRO A 183 -19.21 5.78 0.53
C PRO A 183 -19.26 4.74 -0.60
N ASP A 184 -20.45 4.20 -0.89
CA ASP A 184 -20.62 3.22 -1.96
C ASP A 184 -20.37 3.84 -3.34
N GLY A 185 -20.82 5.07 -3.58
CA GLY A 185 -20.56 5.78 -4.83
C GLY A 185 -19.07 6.03 -5.06
N LEU A 186 -18.33 6.36 -3.99
CA LEU A 186 -16.87 6.50 -4.04
C LEU A 186 -16.21 5.16 -4.39
N VAL A 187 -16.59 4.06 -3.73
CA VAL A 187 -16.02 2.74 -4.03
C VAL A 187 -16.30 2.33 -5.48
N GLN A 188 -17.52 2.52 -5.96
CA GLN A 188 -17.89 2.18 -7.34
C GLN A 188 -17.07 2.98 -8.36
N GLU A 189 -16.98 4.31 -8.20
CA GLU A 189 -16.17 5.16 -9.09
C GLU A 189 -14.69 4.79 -9.08
N LEU A 190 -14.13 4.44 -7.91
CA LEU A 190 -12.74 3.98 -7.81
C LEU A 190 -12.53 2.64 -8.54
N LEU A 191 -13.48 1.71 -8.44
CA LEU A 191 -13.38 0.42 -9.13
C LEU A 191 -13.58 0.58 -10.65
N SER A 192 -14.65 1.24 -11.08
CA SER A 192 -15.04 1.29 -12.50
C SER A 192 -14.21 2.28 -13.32
N ASN A 193 -13.94 3.47 -12.77
CA ASN A 193 -13.36 4.57 -13.54
C ASN A 193 -11.87 4.72 -13.31
N VAL A 194 -11.37 4.34 -12.13
CA VAL A 194 -9.95 4.36 -11.82
C VAL A 194 -9.33 3.00 -12.13
N LEU A 195 -9.68 1.94 -11.39
CA LEU A 195 -8.94 0.67 -11.43
C LEU A 195 -9.26 -0.25 -12.62
N SER A 196 -10.45 -0.14 -13.23
CA SER A 196 -10.86 -0.97 -14.39
C SER A 196 -10.58 -0.32 -15.75
N ASN A 197 -9.77 0.74 -15.79
CA ASN A 197 -9.47 1.43 -17.04
C ASN A 197 -8.48 0.62 -17.88
N ASP A 198 -8.80 0.36 -19.15
CA ASP A 198 -7.93 -0.39 -20.07
C ASP A 198 -6.56 0.31 -20.32
N GLU A 199 -6.48 1.62 -20.06
CA GLU A 199 -5.23 2.38 -20.08
C GLU A 199 -4.39 2.23 -18.80
N LEU A 200 -4.91 1.50 -17.80
CA LEU A 200 -4.14 0.98 -16.68
C LEU A 200 -3.59 -0.41 -17.01
#